data_AF-A0A935V1X6-F1
#
_entry.id   AF-A0A935V1X6-F1
#
_cell.length_a   1.000
_cell.length_b   1.000
_cell.length_c   1.000
_cell.angle_alpha   90.00
_cell.angle_beta   90.00
_cell.angle_gamma   90.00
#
_symmetry.space_group_name_H-M   'P 1'
#
loop_
_entity.id
_entity.type
_entity.pdbx_description
1 polymer ?
#
loop_
_entity_poly.entity_id
_entity_poly.type
_entity_poly.pdbx_seq_one_letter_code
_entity_poly.pdbx_strand_id
1 'polypeptide(L)'
;MSDQRLLSPLVPGRPEILAIVDWAVHRELAQTVCDVMVRRTQLYFRDTNQGLDATEAVADRMAELLGWDEDRRNEEVLRYQDEVALSRRWRDEL
;
A
#
# COMPACT_ATOMS: atom_id res chain seq x y z
N MET A 1 -11.13 -20.21 10.12
CA MET A 1 -12.13 -19.39 9.40
C MET A 1 -11.37 -18.53 8.40
N SER A 2 -11.86 -18.38 7.17
CA SER A 2 -11.22 -17.51 6.17
C SER A 2 -11.51 -16.05 6.52
N ASP A 3 -10.50 -15.18 6.50
CA ASP A 3 -10.68 -13.74 6.73
C ASP A 3 -11.39 -13.12 5.52
N GLN A 4 -12.68 -12.83 5.67
CA GLN A 4 -13.52 -12.29 4.59
C GLN A 4 -13.03 -10.92 4.09
N ARG A 5 -12.28 -10.17 4.92
CA ARG A 5 -11.74 -8.86 4.56
C ARG A 5 -10.77 -8.95 3.37
N LEU A 6 -10.17 -10.10 3.13
CA LEU A 6 -9.20 -10.31 2.03
C LEU A 6 -9.79 -10.05 0.63
N LEU A 7 -11.11 -10.15 0.48
CA LEU A 7 -11.80 -9.83 -0.78
C LEU A 7 -12.13 -8.35 -0.94
N SER A 8 -11.84 -7.52 0.06
CA SER A 8 -12.13 -6.09 0.02
C SER A 8 -11.23 -5.39 -1.00
N PRO A 9 -11.77 -4.55 -1.90
CA PRO A 9 -10.96 -3.74 -2.79
C PRO A 9 -10.14 -2.73 -1.97
N LEU A 10 -8.88 -2.54 -2.35
CA LEU A 10 -8.00 -1.52 -1.76
C LEU A 10 -8.43 -0.12 -2.18
N VAL A 11 -8.85 0.04 -3.44
CA VAL A 11 -9.43 1.28 -3.97
C VAL A 11 -10.72 0.93 -4.72
N PRO A 12 -11.85 1.63 -4.49
CA PRO A 12 -13.08 1.39 -5.21
C PRO A 12 -12.91 1.45 -6.74
N GLY A 13 -13.47 0.48 -7.46
CA GLY A 13 -13.40 0.41 -8.92
C GLY A 13 -12.08 -0.13 -9.48
N ARG A 14 -11.14 -0.52 -8.62
CA ARG A 14 -9.86 -1.13 -9.00
C ARG A 14 -9.83 -2.64 -8.69
N PRO A 15 -9.03 -3.43 -9.43
CA PRO A 15 -8.98 -4.89 -9.24
C PRO A 15 -8.16 -5.32 -8.01
N GLU A 16 -7.32 -4.44 -7.46
CA GLU A 16 -6.45 -4.79 -6.34
C GLU A 16 -7.25 -4.96 -5.04
N ILE A 17 -7.17 -6.15 -4.43
CA ILE A 17 -7.84 -6.51 -3.18
C ILE A 17 -6.82 -6.72 -2.05
N LEU A 18 -7.29 -6.70 -0.81
CA LEU A 18 -6.44 -6.84 0.38
C LEU A 18 -5.61 -8.15 0.38
N ALA A 19 -6.11 -9.24 -0.22
CA ALA A 19 -5.37 -10.50 -0.38
C ALA A 19 -4.01 -10.36 -1.09
N ILE A 20 -3.81 -9.33 -1.92
CA ILE A 20 -2.52 -9.07 -2.57
C ILE A 20 -1.45 -8.72 -1.51
N VAL A 21 -1.82 -8.04 -0.42
CA VAL A 21 -0.90 -7.71 0.67
C VAL A 21 -0.38 -8.98 1.34
N ASP A 22 -1.28 -9.88 1.70
CA ASP A 22 -0.94 -11.19 2.26
C ASP A 22 -0.02 -12.00 1.34
N TRP A 23 -0.34 -12.03 0.05
CA TRP A 23 0.48 -12.75 -0.92
C TRP A 23 1.86 -12.11 -1.05
N ALA A 24 1.93 -10.78 -1.17
CA ALA A 24 3.17 -10.05 -1.32
C ALA A 24 4.11 -10.28 -0.12
N VAL A 25 3.58 -10.26 1.11
CA VAL A 25 4.36 -10.52 2.33
C VAL A 25 4.83 -11.97 2.39
N HIS A 26 3.92 -12.94 2.27
CA HIS A 26 4.26 -14.34 2.52
C HIS A 26 4.97 -15.04 1.36
N ARG A 27 4.78 -14.58 0.12
CA ARG A 27 5.26 -15.27 -1.09
C ARG A 27 6.26 -14.45 -1.89
N GLU A 28 6.28 -13.13 -1.72
CA GLU A 28 7.08 -12.23 -2.57
C GLU A 28 8.02 -11.33 -1.77
N LEU A 29 8.17 -11.61 -0.47
CA LEU A 29 9.10 -10.97 0.45
C LEU A 29 8.92 -9.44 0.55
N ALA A 30 7.69 -8.94 0.40
CA ALA A 30 7.40 -7.53 0.63
C ALA A 30 7.63 -7.19 2.11
N GLN A 31 8.45 -6.16 2.36
CA GLN A 31 8.85 -5.72 3.70
C GLN A 31 8.59 -4.24 3.96
N THR A 32 8.05 -3.53 2.96
CA THR A 32 7.68 -2.11 3.05
C THR A 32 6.37 -1.86 2.33
N VAL A 33 5.63 -0.82 2.72
CA VAL A 33 4.40 -0.41 2.01
C VAL A 33 4.71 -0.10 0.55
N CYS A 34 5.89 0.49 0.25
CA CYS A 34 6.33 0.72 -1.12
C CYS A 34 6.53 -0.57 -1.94
N ASP A 35 6.96 -1.69 -1.33
CA ASP A 35 7.06 -2.97 -2.04
C ASP A 35 5.70 -3.41 -2.58
N VAL A 36 4.65 -3.28 -1.78
CA VAL A 36 3.29 -3.60 -2.20
C VAL A 36 2.78 -2.57 -3.21
N MET A 37 2.75 -1.31 -2.81
CA MET A 37 2.05 -0.24 -3.55
C MET A 37 2.70 0.10 -4.89
N VAL A 38 4.04 0.07 -4.97
CA VAL A 38 4.77 0.47 -6.19
C VAL A 38 5.09 -0.75 -7.06
N ARG A 39 5.39 -1.91 -6.46
CA ARG A 39 6.01 -3.04 -7.18
C ARG A 39 5.11 -4.26 -7.35
N ARG A 40 4.03 -4.40 -6.59
CA ARG A 40 3.10 -5.55 -6.63
C ARG A 40 1.65 -5.21 -6.95
N THR A 41 1.34 -3.92 -7.07
CA THR A 41 0.06 -3.43 -7.56
C THR A 41 0.25 -2.51 -8.76
N GLN A 42 -0.84 -2.08 -9.38
CA GLN A 42 -0.82 -0.99 -10.36
C GLN A 42 -1.32 0.32 -9.75
N LEU A 43 -1.56 0.39 -8.43
CA LEU A 43 -2.14 1.55 -7.76
C LEU A 43 -1.28 2.80 -7.99
N TYR A 44 0.02 2.70 -7.77
CA TYR A 44 0.93 3.84 -7.95
C TYR A 44 0.89 4.46 -9.36
N PHE A 45 0.66 3.65 -10.41
CA PHE A 45 0.71 4.11 -11.80
C PHE A 45 -0.66 4.39 -12.42
N ARG A 46 -1.71 3.70 -11.96
CA ARG A 46 -3.02 3.70 -12.63
C ARG A 46 -4.14 4.25 -11.77
N ASP A 47 -3.96 4.35 -10.47
CA ASP A 47 -4.94 5.02 -9.63
C ASP A 47 -4.78 6.54 -9.75
N THR A 48 -5.89 7.27 -9.76
CA THR A 48 -5.90 8.73 -9.92
C THR A 48 -5.22 9.45 -8.77
N ASN A 49 -5.29 8.89 -7.55
CA ASN A 49 -4.57 9.40 -6.39
C ASN A 49 -3.31 8.59 -6.08
N GLN A 50 -2.80 7.85 -7.08
CA GLN A 50 -1.65 6.96 -6.96
C GLN A 50 -1.78 5.95 -5.82
N GLY A 51 -2.99 5.63 -5.34
CA GLY A 51 -3.21 4.67 -4.26
C GLY A 51 -3.09 5.24 -2.84
N LEU A 52 -2.98 6.56 -2.67
CA LEU A 52 -2.91 7.19 -1.33
C LEU A 52 -4.11 6.81 -0.43
N ASP A 53 -5.30 6.64 -1.02
CA ASP A 53 -6.52 6.28 -0.28
C ASP A 53 -6.46 4.84 0.30
N ALA A 54 -5.56 3.99 -0.21
CA ALA A 54 -5.36 2.62 0.25
C ALA A 54 -4.16 2.44 1.20
N THR A 55 -3.33 3.48 1.36
CA THR A 55 -2.04 3.37 2.09
C THR A 55 -2.23 2.91 3.53
N GLU A 56 -3.22 3.47 4.23
CA GLU A 56 -3.54 3.12 5.61
C GLU A 56 -3.93 1.64 5.73
N ALA A 57 -4.84 1.17 4.87
CA ALA A 57 -5.32 -0.21 4.89
C ALA A 57 -4.20 -1.23 4.57
N VAL A 58 -3.28 -0.88 3.65
CA VAL A 58 -2.11 -1.71 3.35
C VAL A 58 -1.14 -1.72 4.52
N ALA A 59 -0.84 -0.56 5.12
CA ALA A 59 0.06 -0.46 6.26
C ALA A 59 -0.47 -1.23 7.48
N ASP A 60 -1.77 -1.12 7.78
CA ASP A 60 -2.43 -1.88 8.85
C ASP A 60 -2.30 -3.38 8.63
N ARG A 61 -2.57 -3.84 7.41
CA ARG A 61 -2.47 -5.27 7.11
C ARG A 61 -1.03 -5.76 7.16
N MET A 62 -0.07 -4.97 6.67
CA MET A 62 1.35 -5.33 6.79
C MET A 62 1.82 -5.33 8.25
N ALA A 63 1.33 -4.42 9.09
CA ALA A 63 1.63 -4.39 10.52
C ALA A 63 1.12 -5.66 11.23
N GLU A 64 -0.12 -6.08 10.94
CA GLU A 64 -0.68 -7.34 11.43
C GLU A 64 0.18 -8.56 11.03
N LEU A 65 0.67 -8.59 9.78
CA LEU A 65 1.42 -9.73 9.23
C LEU A 65 2.88 -9.78 9.66
N LEU A 66 3.55 -8.63 9.77
CA LEU A 66 4.98 -8.51 10.03
C LEU A 66 5.29 -8.17 11.51
N GLY A 67 4.26 -7.93 12.32
CA GLY A 67 4.42 -7.60 13.73
C GLY A 67 5.01 -6.20 13.96
N TRP A 68 4.64 -5.23 13.13
CA TRP A 68 5.06 -3.84 13.33
C TRP A 68 4.32 -3.21 14.51
N ASP A 69 5.01 -2.32 15.21
CA ASP A 69 4.37 -1.40 16.14
C ASP A 69 3.77 -0.18 15.40
N GLU A 70 3.08 0.67 16.15
CA GLU A 70 2.41 1.85 15.61
C GLU A 70 3.41 2.84 14.98
N ASP A 71 4.59 3.00 15.59
CA ASP A 71 5.64 3.89 15.08
C ASP A 71 6.13 3.41 13.71
N ARG A 72 6.49 2.13 13.57
CA ARG A 72 6.92 1.57 12.28
C ARG A 72 5.82 1.63 11.23
N ARG A 73 4.57 1.34 11.62
CA ARG A 73 3.42 1.40 10.72
C ARG A 73 3.22 2.83 10.18
N ASN A 74 3.34 3.84 11.03
CA ASN A 74 3.24 5.24 10.65
C ASN A 74 4.42 5.70 9.78
N GLU A 75 5.65 5.25 10.08
CA GLU A 75 6.82 5.51 9.22
C GLU A 75 6.62 4.99 7.78
N GLU A 76 6.01 3.81 7.62
CA GLU A 76 5.75 3.22 6.30
C GLU A 76 4.69 4.01 5.52
N VAL A 77 3.64 4.48 6.20
CA VAL A 77 2.64 5.37 5.61
C VAL A 77 3.29 6.67 5.12
N LEU A 78 4.06 7.33 6.00
CA LEU A 78 4.77 8.57 5.65
C LEU A 78 5.74 8.36 4.48
N ARG A 79 6.51 7.27 4.49
CA ARG A 79 7.44 6.96 3.40
C ARG A 79 6.73 6.82 2.06
N TYR A 80 5.55 6.21 2.03
CA TYR A 80 4.78 6.10 0.80
C TYR A 80 4.21 7.46 0.36
N GLN A 81 3.73 8.27 1.29
CA GLN A 81 3.28 9.64 1.00
C GLN A 81 4.42 10.49 0.43
N ASP A 82 5.62 10.38 0.98
CA ASP A 82 6.83 11.04 0.49
C ASP A 82 7.22 10.59 -0.92
N GLU A 83 7.12 9.28 -1.22
CA GLU A 83 7.36 8.75 -2.58
C GLU A 83 6.38 9.35 -3.60
N VAL A 84 5.09 9.40 -3.25
CA VAL A 84 4.07 10.03 -4.10
C VAL A 84 4.34 11.53 -4.25
N ALA A 85 4.67 12.24 -3.17
CA ALA A 85 5.02 13.65 -3.22
C ALA A 85 6.26 13.92 -4.11
N LEU A 86 7.30 13.09 -3.99
CA LEU A 86 8.50 13.17 -4.83
C LEU A 86 8.14 13.03 -6.32
N SER A 87 7.29 12.06 -6.66
CA SER A 87 6.82 11.83 -8.05
C SER A 87 5.99 12.98 -8.62
N ARG A 88 5.43 13.83 -7.75
CA ARG A 88 4.54 14.94 -8.08
C ARG A 88 5.25 16.29 -8.09
N ARG A 89 6.51 16.40 -7.67
CA ARG A 89 7.26 17.67 -7.55
C ARG A 89 7.24 18.51 -8.82
N TRP A 90 7.28 17.87 -9.99
CA TRP A 90 7.20 18.55 -11.29
C TRP A 90 5.93 19.41 -11.46
N ARG A 91 4.86 19.17 -10.68
CA ARG A 91 3.62 19.96 -10.73
C ARG A 91 3.73 21.31 -10.02
N ASP A 92 4.60 21.41 -9.03
CA ASP A 92 4.79 22.62 -8.23
C ASP A 92 5.94 23.49 -8.77
N GLU A 93 6.69 22.97 -9.75
CA GLU A 93 7.85 23.61 -10.39
C GLU A 93 7.49 24.37 -11.69
N LEU A 94 6.19 24.56 -11.97
CA LEU A 94 5.64 25.33 -13.10
C LEU A 94 4.84 26.55 -12.63
#